data_AF-A0A2E5KQN4-F1
#
_entry.id   AF-A0A2E5KQN4-F1
#
_cell.length_a   1.000
_cell.length_b   1.000
_cell.length_c   1.000
_cell.angle_alpha   90.00
_cell.angle_beta   90.00
_cell.angle_gamma   90.00
#
_symmetry.space_group_name_H-M   'P 1'
#
loop_
_entity.id
_entity.type
_entity.pdbx_description
1 polymer ?
#
loop_
_entity_poly.entity_id
_entity_poly.type
_entity_poly.pdbx_seq_one_letter_code
_entity_poly.pdbx_strand_id
1 'polypeptide(L)'
;MHGFGRFQGLPEAWHNNPVGEYTTHGELPQVPDNVTLHVGLFDDTIASFKAEHDGPIRFMNVNCDIYSSTKTILDQLHDRIVPGSVIAFDEYFCNPSWRFDEFKAFQEAVEQYGWEYDYLSFCPFARQAVVRIGG
;
A
#
# COMPACT_ATOMS: atom_id res chain seq x y z
N MET A 1 -4.58 11.01 10.35
CA MET A 1 -3.74 10.20 9.44
C MET A 1 -3.78 8.77 9.95
N HIS A 2 -3.81 7.79 9.05
CA HIS A 2 -3.94 6.38 9.45
C HIS A 2 -2.74 5.60 8.92
N GLY A 3 -2.10 4.83 9.79
CA GLY A 3 -1.04 3.89 9.44
C GLY A 3 -1.54 2.47 9.67
N PHE A 4 -1.25 1.55 8.75
CA PHE A 4 -1.65 0.16 8.83
C PHE A 4 -0.40 -0.72 8.81
N GLY A 5 -0.34 -1.72 9.67
CA GLY A 5 0.79 -2.62 9.68
C GLY A 5 0.66 -3.71 10.73
N ARG A 6 1.34 -4.83 10.48
CA ARG A 6 1.36 -5.95 11.43
C ARG A 6 2.29 -5.70 12.61
N PHE A 7 3.35 -4.92 12.41
CA PHE A 7 4.46 -4.76 13.37
C PHE A 7 5.14 -6.08 13.78
N GLN A 8 4.83 -7.17 13.05
CA GLN A 8 5.35 -8.52 13.21
C GLN A 8 6.14 -8.98 11.98
N GLY A 9 6.45 -8.05 11.07
CA GLY A 9 7.15 -8.29 9.83
C GLY A 9 6.28 -8.87 8.71
N LEU A 10 6.94 -9.31 7.63
CA LEU A 10 6.30 -9.83 6.43
C LEU A 10 5.39 -11.04 6.75
N PRO A 11 4.17 -11.10 6.19
CA PRO A 11 3.26 -12.24 6.37
C PRO A 11 3.67 -13.48 5.55
N GLU A 12 4.44 -13.28 4.48
CA GLU A 12 4.99 -14.33 3.61
C GLU A 12 6.43 -13.98 3.20
N ALA A 13 7.16 -14.95 2.65
CA ALA A 13 8.51 -14.70 2.16
C ALA A 13 8.47 -13.83 0.89
N TRP A 14 9.44 -12.93 0.75
CA TRP A 14 9.56 -12.02 -0.37
C TRP A 14 10.98 -11.98 -0.92
N HIS A 15 11.18 -12.56 -2.10
CA HIS A 15 12.51 -12.75 -2.70
C HIS A 15 13.46 -13.46 -1.73
N ASN A 16 14.49 -12.77 -1.23
CA ASN A 16 15.45 -13.30 -0.25
C ASN A 16 15.08 -12.96 1.21
N ASN A 17 13.99 -12.22 1.43
CA ASN A 17 13.51 -11.85 2.74
C ASN A 17 12.56 -12.92 3.28
N PRO A 18 12.85 -13.53 4.45
CA PRO A 18 12.00 -14.54 5.04
C PRO A 18 10.71 -13.96 5.63
N VAL A 19 9.76 -14.83 5.96
CA VAL A 19 8.60 -14.48 6.79
C VAL A 19 9.08 -13.84 8.09
N GLY A 20 8.43 -12.74 8.49
CA GLY A 20 8.78 -12.00 9.71
C GLY A 20 9.94 -11.01 9.56
N GLU A 21 10.56 -10.89 8.38
CA GLU A 21 11.51 -9.81 8.09
C GLU A 21 10.83 -8.44 8.31
N TYR A 22 11.61 -7.43 8.72
CA TYR A 22 11.13 -6.09 9.09
C TYR A 22 10.20 -6.03 10.32
N THR A 23 10.23 -7.05 11.18
CA THR A 23 9.49 -7.03 12.45
C THR A 23 10.04 -5.98 13.42
N THR A 24 9.14 -5.31 14.15
CA THR A 24 9.48 -4.52 15.35
C THR A 24 9.15 -5.29 16.63
N HIS A 25 8.93 -6.60 16.52
CA HIS A 25 8.50 -7.46 17.63
C HIS A 25 7.20 -6.97 18.30
N GLY A 26 6.33 -6.31 17.54
CA GLY A 26 5.08 -5.72 18.05
C GLY A 26 5.26 -4.36 18.72
N GLU A 27 6.48 -3.81 18.78
CA GLU A 27 6.70 -2.46 19.29
C GLU A 27 6.14 -1.42 18.31
N LEU A 28 5.26 -0.55 18.81
CA LEU A 28 4.66 0.52 18.04
C LEU A 28 5.52 1.79 18.16
N PRO A 29 5.74 2.52 17.05
CA PRO A 29 6.44 3.80 17.12
C PRO A 29 5.62 4.83 17.91
N GLN A 30 6.31 5.79 18.50
CA GLN A 30 5.66 6.98 19.03
C GLN A 30 5.11 7.81 17.87
N VAL A 31 3.81 8.13 17.91
CA VAL A 31 3.13 8.91 16.87
C VAL A 31 2.37 10.09 17.50
N PRO A 32 2.22 11.20 16.77
CA PRO A 32 1.40 12.32 17.23
C PRO A 32 -0.09 11.94 17.40
N ASP A 33 -0.83 12.72 18.19
CA ASP A 33 -2.25 12.46 18.53
C ASP A 33 -3.20 12.40 17.31
N ASN A 34 -2.81 13.00 16.18
CA ASN A 34 -3.58 12.97 14.95
C ASN A 34 -3.27 11.76 14.05
N VAL A 35 -2.49 10.79 14.56
CA VAL A 35 -2.14 9.54 13.88
C VAL A 35 -2.79 8.38 14.63
N THR A 36 -3.46 7.50 13.88
CA THR A 36 -4.00 6.24 14.39
C THR A 36 -3.30 5.08 13.70
N LEU A 37 -2.78 4.14 14.49
CA LEU A 37 -2.17 2.91 13.99
C LEU A 37 -3.17 1.75 14.06
N HIS A 38 -3.42 1.12 12.92
CA HIS A 38 -4.26 -0.07 12.79
C HIS A 38 -3.36 -1.30 12.74
N VAL A 39 -3.32 -2.04 13.84
CA VAL A 39 -2.38 -3.15 14.05
C VAL A 39 -3.02 -4.47 13.64
N GLY A 40 -2.50 -5.12 12.60
CA GLY A 40 -2.99 -6.40 12.14
C GLY A 40 -2.76 -6.67 10.66
N LEU A 41 -3.40 -7.72 10.15
CA LEU A 41 -3.46 -7.98 8.71
C LEU A 41 -4.38 -6.96 8.03
N PHE A 42 -4.11 -6.67 6.76
CA PHE A 42 -4.91 -5.71 5.99
C PHE A 42 -6.38 -6.15 5.86
N ASP A 43 -6.64 -7.45 5.67
CA ASP A 43 -8.01 -8.02 5.63
C ASP A 43 -8.84 -7.69 6.87
N ASP A 44 -8.24 -7.72 8.06
CA ASP A 44 -8.96 -7.44 9.30
C ASP A 44 -9.08 -5.93 9.56
N THR A 45 -8.00 -5.19 9.29
CA THR A 45 -7.87 -3.79 9.69
C THR A 45 -8.55 -2.81 8.75
N ILE A 46 -8.50 -3.06 7.43
CA ILE A 46 -9.13 -2.17 6.44
C ILE A 46 -10.66 -2.23 6.55
N ALA A 47 -11.21 -3.43 6.75
CA ALA A 47 -12.65 -3.60 6.95
C ALA A 47 -13.17 -2.79 8.16
N SER A 48 -12.47 -2.88 9.28
CA SER A 48 -12.78 -2.11 10.50
C SER A 48 -12.65 -0.61 10.27
N PHE A 49 -11.55 -0.18 9.62
CA PHE A 49 -11.34 1.22 9.28
C PHE A 49 -12.47 1.79 8.40
N LYS A 50 -12.90 1.05 7.36
CA LYS A 50 -13.98 1.50 6.46
C LYS A 50 -15.33 1.62 7.17
N ALA A 51 -15.57 0.87 8.24
CA ALA A 51 -16.81 0.94 9.00
C ALA A 51 -16.90 2.21 9.86
N GLU A 52 -15.75 2.76 10.27
CA GLU A 52 -15.68 3.95 11.14
C GLU A 52 -15.38 5.23 10.37
N HIS A 53 -14.81 5.10 9.16
CA HIS A 53 -14.32 6.23 8.37
C HIS A 53 -14.88 6.20 6.94
N ASP A 54 -15.61 7.25 6.61
CA ASP A 54 -16.13 7.51 5.29
C ASP A 54 -15.29 8.52 4.50
N GLY A 55 -15.45 8.44 3.18
CA GLY A 55 -14.92 9.42 2.24
C GLY A 55 -13.75 8.92 1.41
N PRO A 56 -13.36 9.70 0.39
CA PRO A 56 -12.31 9.31 -0.54
C PRO A 56 -10.92 9.41 0.08
N ILE A 57 -10.01 8.57 -0.40
CA ILE A 57 -8.59 8.63 -0.08
C ILE A 57 -7.95 9.72 -0.91
N ARG A 58 -7.48 10.80 -0.27
CA ARG A 58 -6.77 11.87 -0.99
C ARG A 58 -5.33 11.49 -1.33
N PHE A 59 -4.67 10.74 -0.45
CA PHE A 59 -3.29 10.30 -0.57
C PHE A 59 -3.12 8.92 0.08
N MET A 60 -2.44 8.01 -0.61
CA MET A 60 -2.05 6.70 -0.11
C MET A 60 -0.56 6.47 -0.30
N ASN A 61 0.14 6.09 0.77
CA ASN A 61 1.52 5.63 0.71
C ASN A 61 1.51 4.11 0.83
N VAL A 62 1.87 3.43 -0.25
CA VAL A 62 1.98 1.98 -0.36
C VAL A 62 3.44 1.61 -0.13
N ASN A 63 3.70 1.02 1.04
CA ASN A 63 4.97 0.44 1.40
C ASN A 63 4.69 -0.93 2.01
N CYS A 64 4.25 -1.85 1.15
CA CYS A 64 3.84 -3.19 1.56
C CYS A 64 4.81 -4.27 1.07
N ASP A 65 5.78 -3.88 0.22
CA ASP A 65 6.79 -4.70 -0.46
C ASP A 65 6.18 -5.72 -1.43
N ILE A 66 5.30 -6.58 -0.93
CA ILE A 66 4.80 -7.76 -1.59
C ILE A 66 3.54 -7.51 -2.40
N TYR A 67 3.40 -8.29 -3.47
CA TYR A 67 2.22 -8.32 -4.32
C TYR A 67 0.93 -8.60 -3.57
N SER A 68 0.90 -9.63 -2.71
CA SER A 68 -0.33 -10.07 -2.03
C SER A 68 -0.91 -8.95 -1.16
N SER A 69 -0.07 -8.32 -0.33
CA SER A 69 -0.46 -7.17 0.49
C SER A 69 -0.92 -5.98 -0.34
N THR A 70 -0.17 -5.64 -1.40
CA THR A 70 -0.53 -4.51 -2.28
C THR A 70 -1.85 -4.74 -2.99
N LYS A 71 -2.09 -5.97 -3.49
CA LYS A 71 -3.36 -6.34 -4.10
C LYS A 71 -4.49 -6.26 -3.09
N THR A 72 -4.31 -6.83 -1.90
CA THR A 72 -5.31 -6.79 -0.82
C THR A 72 -5.74 -5.36 -0.50
N ILE A 73 -4.80 -4.42 -0.34
CA ILE A 73 -5.17 -3.04 0.00
C ILE A 73 -5.87 -2.33 -1.15
N LEU A 74 -5.42 -2.53 -2.40
CA LEU A 74 -6.02 -1.90 -3.57
C LEU A 74 -7.44 -2.43 -3.78
N ASP A 75 -7.63 -3.74 -3.65
CA ASP A 75 -8.94 -4.38 -3.85
C ASP A 75 -9.93 -3.97 -2.75
N GLN A 76 -9.50 -3.85 -1.51
CA GLN A 76 -10.41 -3.46 -0.41
C GLN A 76 -10.72 -1.96 -0.38
N LEU A 77 -9.82 -1.11 -0.87
CA LEU A 77 -9.96 0.34 -0.87
C LEU A 77 -10.39 0.92 -2.23
N HIS A 78 -10.65 0.08 -3.23
CA HIS A 78 -10.93 0.54 -4.59
C HIS A 78 -12.09 1.57 -4.67
N ASP A 79 -13.12 1.39 -3.84
CA ASP A 79 -14.31 2.25 -3.73
C ASP A 79 -14.03 3.60 -3.05
N ARG A 80 -12.86 3.74 -2.41
CA ARG A 80 -12.38 5.00 -1.82
C ARG A 80 -11.33 5.69 -2.68
N ILE A 81 -10.78 5.00 -3.69
CA ILE A 81 -9.81 5.54 -4.64
C ILE A 81 -10.57 6.15 -5.83
N VAL A 82 -10.53 7.48 -5.91
CA VAL A 82 -11.32 8.30 -6.85
C VAL A 82 -10.44 9.18 -7.73
N PRO A 83 -10.95 9.78 -8.82
CA PRO A 83 -10.20 10.75 -9.60
C PRO A 83 -9.60 11.87 -8.72
N GLY A 84 -8.30 12.11 -8.87
CA GLY A 84 -7.52 13.04 -8.04
C GLY A 84 -6.85 12.41 -6.81
N SER A 85 -7.10 11.14 -6.51
CA SER A 85 -6.34 10.38 -5.50
C SER A 85 -4.89 10.25 -5.95
N VAL A 86 -3.95 10.43 -5.01
CA VAL A 86 -2.52 10.27 -5.27
C VAL A 86 -2.02 9.04 -4.54
N ILE A 87 -1.32 8.16 -5.24
CA ILE A 87 -0.77 6.92 -4.68
C ILE A 87 0.75 6.96 -4.89
N ALA A 88 1.50 6.85 -3.79
CA ALA A 88 2.95 6.70 -3.82
C ALA A 88 3.30 5.24 -3.49
N PHE A 89 4.11 4.61 -4.32
CA PHE A 89 4.58 3.23 -4.15
C PHE A 89 6.06 3.22 -3.79
N ASP A 90 6.45 2.43 -2.79
CA ASP A 90 7.83 2.35 -2.30
C ASP A 90 8.69 1.40 -3.15
N GLU A 91 8.12 0.26 -3.57
CA GLU A 91 8.82 -0.82 -4.27
C GLU A 91 8.20 -1.07 -5.67
N TYR A 92 8.16 0.00 -6.48
CA TYR A 92 7.45 -0.01 -7.76
C TYR A 92 8.28 -0.48 -8.95
N PHE A 93 9.57 -0.14 -9.01
CA PHE A 93 10.45 -0.50 -10.13
C PHE A 93 11.92 -0.68 -9.73
N CYS A 94 12.79 -1.03 -10.67
CA CYS A 94 14.25 -1.13 -10.47
C CYS A 94 14.79 -2.25 -9.55
N ASN A 95 13.95 -3.09 -8.91
CA ASN A 95 14.41 -4.37 -8.33
C ASN A 95 14.23 -5.53 -9.35
N PRO A 96 15.02 -6.62 -9.37
CA PRO A 96 14.95 -7.64 -10.43
C PRO A 96 13.56 -8.26 -10.69
N SER A 97 12.71 -8.30 -9.67
CA SER A 97 11.40 -8.94 -9.68
C SER A 97 10.23 -7.93 -9.68
N TRP A 98 10.49 -6.63 -9.86
CA TRP A 98 9.52 -5.54 -9.65
C TRP A 98 8.19 -5.75 -10.38
N ARG A 99 8.24 -6.40 -11.56
CA ARG A 99 7.07 -6.73 -12.38
C ARG A 99 6.11 -7.74 -11.76
N PHE A 100 6.47 -8.33 -10.63
CA PHE A 100 5.69 -9.33 -9.91
C PHE A 100 5.27 -8.85 -8.52
N ASP A 101 5.67 -7.64 -8.11
CA ASP A 101 5.40 -7.06 -6.78
C ASP A 101 4.31 -5.97 -6.87
N GLU A 102 4.53 -4.80 -6.25
CA GLU A 102 3.56 -3.69 -6.19
C GLU A 102 3.10 -3.24 -7.59
N PHE A 103 4.01 -3.20 -8.58
CA PHE A 103 3.66 -2.85 -9.96
C PHE A 103 2.58 -3.78 -10.52
N LYS A 104 2.73 -5.10 -10.32
CA LYS A 104 1.77 -6.07 -10.84
C LYS A 104 0.41 -5.87 -10.21
N ALA A 105 0.36 -5.76 -8.88
CA ALA A 105 -0.87 -5.53 -8.13
C ALA A 105 -1.56 -4.25 -8.60
N PHE A 106 -0.80 -3.17 -8.83
CA PHE A 106 -1.36 -1.93 -9.34
C PHE A 106 -1.87 -2.03 -10.78
N GLN A 107 -1.13 -2.67 -11.70
CA GLN A 107 -1.62 -2.86 -13.08
C GLN A 107 -2.89 -3.72 -13.13
N GLU A 108 -2.98 -4.78 -12.32
CA GLU A 108 -4.20 -5.57 -12.20
C GLU A 108 -5.37 -4.75 -11.65
N ALA A 109 -5.14 -3.93 -10.62
CA ALA A 109 -6.17 -3.05 -10.08
C ALA A 109 -6.64 -2.01 -11.11
N VAL A 110 -5.71 -1.43 -11.87
CA VAL A 110 -6.03 -0.52 -12.98
C VAL A 110 -6.95 -1.19 -13.99
N GLU A 111 -6.62 -2.41 -14.43
CA GLU A 111 -7.45 -3.16 -15.39
C GLU A 111 -8.81 -3.54 -14.78
N GLN A 112 -8.82 -4.03 -13.55
CA GLN A 112 -10.01 -4.52 -12.87
C GLN A 112 -11.01 -3.40 -12.54
N TYR A 113 -10.53 -2.23 -12.14
CA TYR A 113 -11.36 -1.10 -11.69
C TYR A 113 -11.49 0.01 -12.73
N GLY A 114 -10.85 -0.15 -13.90
CA GLY A 114 -10.93 0.80 -15.01
C GLY A 114 -10.30 2.15 -14.68
N TRP A 115 -9.24 2.17 -13.86
CA TRP A 115 -8.58 3.42 -13.49
C TRP A 115 -7.69 3.93 -14.62
N GLU A 116 -7.93 5.17 -15.03
CA GLU A 116 -6.90 5.95 -15.73
C GLU A 116 -5.94 6.55 -14.71
N TYR A 117 -4.68 6.79 -15.08
CA TYR A 117 -3.71 7.40 -14.17
C TYR A 117 -2.57 8.11 -14.91
N ASP A 118 -2.02 9.12 -14.24
CA ASP A 118 -0.81 9.83 -14.67
C ASP A 118 0.33 9.53 -13.68
N TYR A 119 1.54 9.34 -14.21
CA TYR A 119 2.74 9.39 -13.36
C TYR A 119 3.08 10.84 -13.02
N LEU A 120 3.20 11.15 -11.73
CA LEU A 120 3.58 12.46 -11.22
C LEU A 120 5.08 12.57 -10.94
N SER A 121 5.70 11.48 -10.46
CA SER A 121 7.12 11.49 -10.07
C SER A 121 7.70 10.08 -10.04
N PHE A 122 9.02 10.02 -10.17
CA PHE A 122 9.81 8.80 -10.05
C PHE A 122 11.10 9.08 -9.29
N CYS A 123 11.51 8.14 -8.45
CA CYS A 123 12.83 8.13 -7.83
C CYS A 123 13.50 6.77 -8.09
N PRO A 124 14.27 6.60 -9.18
CA PRO A 124 14.90 5.32 -9.51
C PRO A 124 15.84 4.79 -8.44
N PHE A 125 16.53 5.68 -7.73
CA PHE A 125 17.41 5.30 -6.63
C PHE A 125 16.64 4.66 -5.46
N ALA A 126 15.45 5.20 -5.15
CA ALA A 126 14.59 4.70 -4.10
C ALA A 126 13.54 3.70 -4.60
N ARG A 127 13.48 3.40 -5.91
CA ARG A 127 12.50 2.48 -6.53
C ARG A 127 11.04 2.97 -6.53
N GLN A 128 10.83 4.24 -6.19
CA GLN A 128 9.50 4.79 -5.92
C GLN A 128 8.86 5.44 -7.12
N ALA A 129 7.55 5.24 -7.29
CA ALA A 129 6.74 5.98 -8.26
C ALA A 129 5.53 6.62 -7.56
N VAL A 130 5.13 7.79 -8.05
CA VAL A 130 3.91 8.46 -7.61
C VAL A 130 2.97 8.58 -8.79
N VAL A 131 1.74 8.10 -8.61
CA VAL A 131 0.66 8.20 -9.61
C VAL A 131 -0.48 9.05 -9.09
N ARG A 132 -1.23 9.66 -10.00
CA ARG A 132 -2.51 10.29 -9.74
C ARG A 132 -3.59 9.56 -10.53
N ILE A 133 -4.64 9.13 -9.86
CA ILE A 133 -5.79 8.52 -10.49
C ILE A 133 -6.55 9.59 -11.29
N GLY A 134 -6.79 9.31 -12.57
CA GLY A 134 -7.60 10.07 -13.50
C GLY A 134 -9.08 9.70 -13.38
N GLY A 135 -9.91 10.23 -14.29
CA GLY A 135 -11.34 9.96 -14.34
C GLY A 135 -11.81 9.70 -15.76
#